data_AF-F0HN61-F1
#
_entry.id   AF-F0HN61-F1
#
_cell.length_a   1.000
_cell.length_b   1.000
_cell.length_c   1.000
_cell.angle_alpha   90.00
_cell.angle_beta   90.00
_cell.angle_gamma   90.00
#
_symmetry.space_group_name_H-M   'P 1'
#
loop_
_entity.id
_entity.type
_entity.pdbx_description
1 polymer ?
#
loop_
_entity_poly.entity_id
_entity_poly.type
_entity_poly.pdbx_seq_one_letter_code
_entity_poly.pdbx_strand_id
1 'polypeptide(L)'
;MYEIKVEPAFKADYARVMKRHPRLRGEFKEAVSELMRTGAVPNEYGPHELSNPGGNYNGHIDFHLSDGMVDVVVLYMPHKSNPIIRLVRMGSHDELFQGPLI
;
A
#
# COMPACT_ATOMS: atom_id res chain seq x y z
N MET A 1 8.57 -7.03 15.55
CA MET A 1 8.41 -6.14 14.38
C MET A 1 7.87 -6.97 13.23
N TYR A 2 7.05 -6.37 12.38
CA TYR A 2 6.53 -7.01 11.18
C TYR A 2 7.62 -7.02 10.10
N GLU A 3 7.73 -8.11 9.36
CA GLU A 3 8.59 -8.21 8.20
C GLU A 3 7.87 -7.63 6.97
N ILE A 4 8.55 -6.78 6.22
CA ILE A 4 8.04 -6.26 4.95
C ILE A 4 8.55 -7.12 3.80
N LYS A 5 7.64 -7.69 3.03
CA LYS A 5 7.94 -8.30 1.73
C LYS A 5 7.43 -7.40 0.61
N VAL A 6 8.22 -7.26 -0.44
CA VAL A 6 7.89 -6.37 -1.56
C VAL A 6 7.60 -7.21 -2.79
N GLU A 7 6.36 -7.13 -3.29
CA GLU A 7 5.98 -7.83 -4.50
C GLU A 7 6.66 -7.24 -5.75
N PRO A 8 6.91 -8.04 -6.80
CA PRO A 8 7.52 -7.55 -8.03
C PRO A 8 6.77 -6.37 -8.67
N ALA A 9 5.43 -6.42 -8.68
CA ALA A 9 4.59 -5.33 -9.20
C ALA A 9 4.80 -4.03 -8.40
N PHE A 10 4.85 -4.13 -7.07
CA PHE A 10 5.11 -3.00 -6.20
C PHE A 10 6.45 -2.32 -6.51
N LYS A 11 7.51 -3.08 -6.82
CA LYS A 11 8.82 -2.48 -7.16
C LYS A 11 8.74 -1.59 -8.40
N ALA A 12 8.04 -2.05 -9.44
CA ALA A 12 7.83 -1.29 -10.67
C ALA A 12 6.96 -0.04 -10.42
N ASP A 13 5.90 -0.22 -9.63
CA ASP A 13 5.01 0.85 -9.19
C ASP A 13 5.75 1.94 -8.41
N TYR A 14 6.51 1.56 -7.38
CA TYR A 14 7.33 2.46 -6.58
C TYR A 14 8.31 3.25 -7.45
N ALA A 15 9.02 2.59 -8.37
CA ALA A 15 9.95 3.27 -9.26
C ALA A 15 9.25 4.33 -10.14
N ARG A 16 8.07 3.98 -10.69
CA ARG A 16 7.25 4.90 -11.49
C ARG A 16 6.75 6.09 -10.67
N VAL A 17 6.16 5.83 -9.50
CA VAL A 17 5.60 6.85 -8.62
C VAL A 17 6.69 7.78 -8.10
N MET A 18 7.81 7.25 -7.60
CA MET A 18 8.89 8.07 -7.05
C MET A 18 9.68 8.85 -8.11
N LYS A 19 9.59 8.44 -9.38
CA LYS A 19 10.07 9.24 -10.51
C LYS A 19 9.18 10.46 -10.76
N ARG A 20 7.85 10.30 -10.68
CA ARG A 20 6.86 11.38 -10.87
C ARG A 20 6.79 12.32 -9.65
N HIS A 21 6.87 11.75 -8.44
CA HIS A 21 6.67 12.44 -7.17
C HIS A 21 7.84 12.18 -6.20
N PRO A 22 9.05 12.67 -6.50
CA PRO A 22 10.26 12.36 -5.72
C PRO A 22 10.19 12.80 -4.25
N ARG A 23 9.31 13.74 -3.90
CA ARG A 23 9.12 14.25 -2.53
C ARG A 23 8.42 13.23 -1.62
N LEU A 24 7.66 12.27 -2.17
CA LEU A 24 6.94 11.25 -1.39
C LEU A 24 7.86 10.20 -0.75
N ARG A 25 9.14 10.17 -1.09
CA ARG A 25 10.08 9.18 -0.53
C ARG A 25 10.17 9.23 0.99
N GLY A 26 10.11 10.43 1.57
CA GLY A 26 10.17 10.62 3.03
C GLY A 26 8.93 10.07 3.70
N GLU A 27 7.75 10.55 3.29
CA GLU A 27 6.45 10.10 3.78
C GLU A 27 6.26 8.58 3.64
N PHE A 28 6.58 8.01 2.48
CA PHE A 28 6.49 6.57 2.28
C PHE A 28 7.42 5.78 3.23
N LYS A 29 8.62 6.29 3.50
CA LYS A 29 9.55 5.65 4.43
C LYS A 29 9.01 5.67 5.86
N GLU A 30 8.37 6.76 6.28
CA GLU A 30 7.70 6.85 7.58
C GLU A 30 6.55 5.85 7.67
N ALA A 31 5.67 5.79 6.67
CA ALA A 31 4.57 4.82 6.63
C ALA A 31 5.07 3.35 6.71
N VAL A 32 6.11 2.98 5.97
CA VAL A 32 6.71 1.63 6.03
C VAL A 32 7.34 1.35 7.40
N SER A 33 7.96 2.37 8.02
CA SER A 33 8.55 2.23 9.35
C SER A 33 7.48 1.98 10.42
N GLU A 34 6.33 2.64 10.30
CA GLU A 34 5.16 2.39 11.15
C GLU A 34 4.59 0.98 10.94
N LEU A 35 4.43 0.51 9.69
CA LEU A 35 4.03 -0.86 9.40
C LEU A 35 4.97 -1.89 10.05
N MET A 36 6.29 -1.69 9.95
CA MET A 36 7.27 -2.57 10.60
C MET A 36 7.15 -2.57 12.13
N ARG A 37 6.86 -1.41 12.72
CA ARG A 37 6.81 -1.21 14.17
C ARG A 37 5.53 -1.75 14.79
N THR A 38 4.38 -1.37 14.24
CA THR A 38 3.06 -1.55 14.85
C THR A 38 2.18 -2.52 14.08
N GLY A 39 2.50 -2.79 12.82
CA GLY A 39 1.62 -3.51 11.92
C GLY A 39 0.50 -2.65 11.34
N ALA A 40 0.51 -1.33 11.51
CA ALA A 40 -0.46 -0.43 10.90
C ALA A 40 0.20 0.91 10.59
N VAL A 41 -0.37 1.65 9.64
CA VAL A 41 -0.06 3.08 9.48
C VAL A 41 -0.97 3.91 10.40
N PRO A 42 -0.55 5.12 10.81
CA PRO A 42 -1.42 6.07 11.50
C PRO A 42 -2.73 6.34 10.74
N ASN A 43 -3.79 6.69 11.48
CA ASN A 43 -5.11 7.00 10.92
C ASN A 43 -5.09 8.16 9.90
N GLU A 44 -4.09 9.04 9.97
CA GLU A 44 -3.88 10.16 9.03
C GLU A 44 -3.65 9.66 7.59
N TYR A 45 -3.11 8.46 7.41
CA TYR A 45 -2.98 7.81 6.10
C TYR A 45 -4.28 7.14 5.64
N GLY A 46 -5.38 7.23 6.40
CA GLY A 46 -6.68 6.66 6.05
C GLY A 46 -6.71 5.14 5.81
N PRO A 47 -6.05 4.30 6.64
CA PRO A 47 -6.02 2.87 6.40
C PRO A 47 -7.41 2.25 6.48
N HIS A 48 -7.79 1.48 5.47
CA HIS A 48 -9.08 0.78 5.44
C HIS A 48 -8.98 -0.53 4.64
N GLU A 49 -9.87 -1.48 4.95
CA GLU A 49 -9.96 -2.74 4.23
C GLU A 49 -10.71 -2.57 2.92
N LEU A 50 -10.11 -3.07 1.84
CA LEU A 50 -10.75 -3.18 0.53
C LEU A 50 -11.77 -4.32 0.56
N SER A 51 -13.03 -4.00 0.27
CA SER A 51 -14.15 -4.97 0.37
C SER A 51 -15.24 -4.77 -0.70
N ASN A 52 -14.90 -4.14 -1.82
CA ASN A 52 -15.85 -3.83 -2.88
C ASN A 52 -16.28 -5.09 -3.65
N PRO A 53 -17.59 -5.37 -3.83
CA PRO A 53 -18.06 -6.51 -4.61
C PRO A 53 -17.51 -6.50 -6.04
N GLY A 54 -16.85 -7.58 -6.45
CA GLY A 54 -16.18 -7.67 -7.76
C GLY A 54 -14.92 -6.82 -7.91
N GLY A 55 -14.48 -6.14 -6.84
CA GLY A 55 -13.27 -5.34 -6.80
C GLY A 55 -12.00 -6.18 -6.70
N ASN A 56 -10.90 -5.63 -7.20
CA ASN A 56 -9.58 -6.20 -6.97
C ASN A 56 -9.15 -6.01 -5.52
N TYR A 57 -8.26 -6.89 -5.04
CA TYR A 57 -7.59 -6.75 -3.73
C TYR A 57 -8.50 -6.82 -2.50
N ASN A 58 -9.69 -7.40 -2.59
CA ASN A 58 -10.50 -7.62 -1.39
C ASN A 58 -9.73 -8.36 -0.28
N GLY A 59 -9.90 -7.90 0.97
CA GLY A 59 -9.16 -8.37 2.14
C GLY A 59 -7.74 -7.79 2.29
N HIS A 60 -7.32 -6.90 1.39
CA HIS A 60 -6.11 -6.09 1.57
C HIS A 60 -6.45 -4.79 2.30
N ILE A 61 -5.44 -4.16 2.88
CA ILE A 61 -5.56 -2.81 3.41
C ILE A 61 -5.01 -1.84 2.37
N ASP A 62 -5.76 -0.78 2.12
CA ASP A 62 -5.31 0.39 1.37
C ASP A 62 -5.03 1.55 2.32
N PHE A 63 -4.02 2.36 2.00
CA PHE A 63 -3.74 3.63 2.67
C PHE A 63 -3.19 4.66 1.68
N HIS A 64 -3.32 5.91 2.05
CA HIS A 64 -3.14 7.06 1.16
C HIS A 64 -1.92 7.88 1.55
N LEU A 65 -1.06 8.21 0.58
CA LEU A 65 0.00 9.19 0.71
C LEU A 65 -0.41 10.51 0.07
N SER A 66 0.13 11.61 0.57
CA SER A 66 -0.05 12.95 0.01
C SER A 66 -1.53 13.28 -0.23
N ASP A 67 -2.33 13.14 0.83
CA ASP A 67 -3.76 13.44 0.85
C ASP A 67 -4.58 12.72 -0.24
N GLY A 68 -4.26 11.44 -0.52
CA GLY A 68 -5.02 10.63 -1.47
C GLY A 68 -4.52 10.68 -2.91
N MET A 69 -3.39 11.32 -3.19
CA MET A 69 -2.82 11.33 -4.53
C MET A 69 -2.26 9.94 -4.94
N VAL A 70 -1.76 9.18 -3.96
CA VAL A 70 -1.18 7.85 -4.19
C VAL A 70 -1.71 6.88 -3.14
N ASP A 71 -2.23 5.76 -3.63
CA ASP A 71 -2.72 4.63 -2.86
C ASP A 71 -1.62 3.56 -2.75
N VAL A 72 -1.57 2.91 -1.59
CA VAL A 72 -0.62 1.85 -1.26
C VAL A 72 -1.40 0.65 -0.73
N VAL A 73 -1.41 -0.43 -1.51
CA VAL A 73 -2.14 -1.66 -1.18
C VAL A 73 -1.20 -2.67 -0.53
N VAL A 74 -1.57 -3.12 0.67
CA VAL A 74 -0.81 -4.09 1.46
C VAL A 74 -1.65 -5.32 1.83
N LEU A 75 -1.01 -6.50 1.84
CA LEU A 75 -1.61 -7.73 2.33
C LEU A 75 -1.05 -8.10 3.70
N TYR A 76 -1.94 -8.28 4.65
CA TYR A 76 -1.61 -8.84 5.96
C TYR A 76 -1.63 -10.37 5.89
N MET A 77 -0.55 -11.02 6.32
CA MET A 77 -0.54 -12.45 6.59
C MET A 77 -0.41 -12.64 8.10
N PRO A 78 -1.52 -12.59 8.86
CA PRO A 78 -1.51 -12.49 10.32
C PRO A 78 -1.16 -13.80 11.04
N HIS A 79 -0.38 -14.69 10.43
CA HIS A 79 0.01 -15.93 11.09
C HIS A 79 0.81 -15.61 12.36
N LYS A 80 0.37 -16.14 13.50
CA LYS A 80 0.88 -15.78 14.84
C LYS A 80 2.40 -15.96 15.01
N SER A 81 3.03 -16.77 14.18
CA SER A 81 4.49 -16.99 14.19
C SER A 81 5.26 -16.23 13.11
N ASN A 82 4.58 -15.59 12.15
CA ASN A 82 5.21 -14.88 11.01
C ASN A 82 4.40 -13.61 10.69
N PRO A 83 4.66 -12.49 11.38
CA PRO A 83 3.98 -11.22 11.15
C PRO A 83 4.52 -10.56 9.88
N ILE A 84 4.07 -11.02 8.71
CA ILE A 84 4.51 -10.51 7.40
C ILE A 84 3.45 -9.57 6.83
N ILE A 85 3.90 -8.40 6.35
CA ILE A 85 3.11 -7.46 5.55
C ILE A 85 3.72 -7.44 4.15
N ARG A 86 2.90 -7.67 3.13
CA ARG A 86 3.34 -7.62 1.73
C ARG A 86 2.92 -6.29 1.13
N LEU A 87 3.86 -5.54 0.58
CA LEU A 87 3.57 -4.38 -0.28
C LEU A 87 3.21 -4.91 -1.67
N VAL A 88 1.94 -4.75 -2.08
CA VAL A 88 1.38 -5.44 -3.26
C VAL A 88 1.34 -4.54 -4.48
N ARG A 89 0.73 -3.35 -4.36
CA ARG A 89 0.63 -2.33 -5.43
C ARG A 89 0.81 -0.92 -4.88
N MET A 90 1.19 0.00 -5.76
CA MET A 90 1.22 1.44 -5.49
C MET A 90 0.83 2.21 -6.76
N GLY A 91 0.09 3.31 -6.63
CA GLY A 91 -0.32 4.11 -7.78
C GLY A 91 -1.44 5.08 -7.42
N SER A 92 -1.91 5.85 -8.39
CA SER A 92 -3.16 6.60 -8.19
C SER A 92 -4.35 5.64 -8.09
N HIS A 93 -5.45 6.10 -7.49
CA HIS A 93 -6.71 5.35 -7.40
C HIS A 93 -7.13 4.69 -8.72
N ASP A 94 -7.14 5.46 -9.81
CA ASP A 94 -7.55 4.97 -11.13
C ASP A 94 -6.61 3.86 -11.67
N GLU A 95 -5.30 3.99 -11.46
CA GLU A 95 -4.30 2.99 -11.86
C GLU A 95 -4.48 1.65 -11.12
N LEU A 96 -5.07 1.66 -9.92
CA LEU A 96 -5.19 0.48 -9.07
C LEU A 96 -6.58 -0.17 -9.12
N PHE A 97 -7.64 0.65 -9.20
CA PHE A 97 -9.01 0.20 -8.95
C PHE A 97 -9.96 0.38 -10.12
N GLN A 98 -9.62 1.21 -11.11
CA GLN A 98 -10.37 1.24 -12.36
C GLN A 98 -9.78 0.20 -13.32
N GLY A 99 -10.60 -0.77 -13.74
CA GLY A 99 -10.27 -1.66 -14.86
C GLY A 99 -10.10 -0.86 -16.15
N PRO A 100 -9.71 -1.50 -17.27
CA PRO A 100 -9.63 -0.80 -18.56
C PRO A 100 -10.94 -0.06 -18.82
N LEU A 101 -10.85 1.24 -19.11
CA LEU A 101 -11.98 2.03 -19.60
C LEU A 101 -12.45 1.37 -20.91
N ILE A 102 -13.62 0.76 -20.87
CA ILE A 102 -14.29 0.12 -22.01
C ILE A 102 -14.96 1.18 -22.90
#